data_AF-A0A8T5TK98-F1
#
_entry.id   AF-A0A8T5TK98-F1
#
_cell.length_a   1.000
_cell.length_b   1.000
_cell.length_c   1.000
_cell.angle_alpha   90.00
_cell.angle_beta   90.00
_cell.angle_gamma   90.00
#
_symmetry.space_group_name_H-M   'P 1'
#
loop_
_entity.id
_entity.type
_entity.pdbx_description
1 polymer ?
#
loop_
_entity_poly.entity_id
_entity_poly.type
_entity_poly.pdbx_seq_one_letter_code
_entity_poly.pdbx_strand_id
1 'polypeptide(L)'
;LLRKAQRIAKEHDLNRLAKKISNEEDSLLMKLDEWEDKIEKNFSLKQIIQDSKEDFLFLKMIKSNIEKAPNEKDIPIYFIIINNINAECIYHQAFKDINIDDGSLIAGYISAINIFGKEAFSSKGSIDRIKHGDYLTILQLKEEFLFGYVYKGHTYSAMSKLNKFIGKLSNLTNNLHNITLDYERNLELPEELHNQIEQLADNTFLISKRT
;
A
#
# COMPACT_ATOMS: atom_id res chain seq x y z
N LEU A 1 16.64 0.81 -3.79
CA LEU A 1 16.90 1.59 -5.03
C LEU A 1 15.65 1.81 -5.87
N LEU A 2 14.88 0.76 -6.20
CA LEU A 2 13.66 0.87 -7.02
C LEU A 2 12.59 1.81 -6.44
N ARG A 3 12.35 1.80 -5.13
CA ARG A 3 11.45 2.77 -4.45
C ARG A 3 11.84 4.23 -4.68
N LYS A 4 13.14 4.54 -4.63
CA LYS A 4 13.66 5.89 -4.89
C LYS A 4 13.42 6.29 -6.35
N ALA A 5 13.65 5.37 -7.28
CA ALA A 5 13.39 5.59 -8.70
C ALA A 5 11.89 5.76 -9.00
N GLN A 6 11.02 4.97 -8.35
CA GLN A 6 9.57 5.11 -8.47
C GLN A 6 9.10 6.47 -7.98
N ARG A 7 9.62 6.93 -6.83
CA ARG A 7 9.28 8.24 -6.26
C ARG A 7 9.70 9.38 -7.19
N ILE A 8 10.93 9.35 -7.69
CA ILE A 8 11.44 10.35 -8.66
C ILE A 8 10.57 10.36 -9.92
N ALA A 9 10.19 9.18 -10.44
CA ALA A 9 9.29 9.10 -11.59
C ALA A 9 7.91 9.71 -11.31
N LYS A 10 7.38 9.61 -10.08
CA LYS A 10 6.12 10.27 -9.68
C LYS A 10 6.30 11.79 -9.56
N GLU A 11 7.39 12.25 -8.96
CA GLU A 11 7.70 13.68 -8.79
C GLU A 11 7.83 14.42 -10.14
N HIS A 12 8.14 13.70 -11.21
CA HIS A 12 8.26 14.22 -12.58
C HIS A 12 7.07 13.85 -13.49
N ASP A 13 5.91 13.45 -12.94
CA ASP A 13 4.71 13.05 -13.70
C ASP A 13 4.91 11.89 -14.70
N LEU A 14 6.01 11.13 -14.56
CA LEU A 14 6.33 9.94 -15.36
C LEU A 14 5.57 8.72 -14.84
N ASN A 15 4.24 8.85 -14.75
CA ASN A 15 3.34 7.87 -14.15
C ASN A 15 3.48 6.45 -14.74
N ARG A 16 3.76 6.35 -16.04
CA ARG A 16 4.02 5.07 -16.73
C ARG A 16 5.30 4.40 -16.24
N LEU A 17 6.36 5.19 -16.06
CA LEU A 17 7.64 4.70 -15.55
C LEU A 17 7.51 4.28 -14.09
N ALA A 18 6.84 5.10 -13.27
CA ALA A 18 6.54 4.76 -11.88
C ALA A 18 5.73 3.45 -11.76
N LYS A 19 4.77 3.21 -12.66
CA LYS A 19 4.01 1.95 -12.71
C LYS A 19 4.90 0.76 -13.08
N LYS A 20 5.74 0.90 -14.10
CA LYS A 20 6.65 -0.18 -14.53
C LYS A 20 7.67 -0.53 -13.44
N ILE A 21 8.23 0.46 -12.76
CA ILE A 21 9.12 0.25 -11.62
C ILE A 21 8.40 -0.48 -10.49
N SER A 22 7.14 -0.13 -10.21
CA SER A 22 6.32 -0.83 -9.22
C SER A 22 6.09 -2.29 -9.59
N ASN A 23 5.76 -2.57 -10.86
CA ASN A 23 5.52 -3.93 -11.33
C ASN A 23 6.79 -4.78 -11.28
N GLU A 24 7.95 -4.19 -11.57
CA GLU A 24 9.24 -4.88 -11.47
C GLU A 24 9.60 -5.15 -10.00
N GLU A 25 9.38 -4.18 -9.11
CA GLU A 25 9.52 -4.38 -7.66
C GLU A 25 8.62 -5.53 -7.20
N ASP A 26 7.35 -5.55 -7.60
CA ASP A 26 6.40 -6.61 -7.25
C ASP A 26 6.82 -7.98 -7.82
N SER A 27 7.33 -8.03 -9.05
CA SER A 27 7.86 -9.24 -9.69
C SER A 27 9.09 -9.79 -8.96
N LEU A 28 10.00 -8.91 -8.52
CA LEU A 28 11.16 -9.30 -7.72
C LEU A 28 10.73 -9.81 -6.34
N LEU A 29 9.73 -9.17 -5.73
CA LEU A 29 9.14 -9.64 -4.48
C LEU A 29 8.42 -10.99 -4.66
N MET A 30 7.79 -11.25 -5.81
CA MET A 30 7.21 -12.56 -6.11
C MET A 30 8.24 -13.67 -6.25
N LYS A 31 9.49 -13.32 -6.57
CA LYS A 31 10.60 -14.27 -6.71
C LYS A 31 11.46 -14.37 -5.44
N LEU A 32 11.14 -13.62 -4.38
CA LEU A 32 11.89 -13.69 -3.12
C LEU A 32 11.83 -15.11 -2.53
N ASP A 33 10.66 -15.73 -2.51
CA ASP A 33 10.49 -17.10 -2.02
C ASP A 33 11.34 -18.10 -2.84
N GLU A 34 11.39 -17.94 -4.17
CA GLU A 34 12.26 -18.75 -5.05
C GLU A 34 13.76 -18.47 -4.86
N TRP A 35 14.12 -17.28 -4.36
CA TRP A 35 15.50 -16.88 -4.09
C TRP A 35 15.95 -17.34 -2.72
N GLU A 36 15.08 -17.32 -1.72
CA GLU A 36 15.30 -17.88 -0.39
C GLU A 36 15.54 -19.40 -0.49
N ASP A 37 14.73 -20.11 -1.29
CA ASP A 37 14.93 -21.54 -1.62
C ASP A 37 16.26 -21.85 -2.32
N LYS A 38 16.84 -20.88 -3.04
CA LYS A 38 18.14 -21.01 -3.74
C LYS A 38 19.32 -20.62 -2.87
N ILE A 39 19.13 -19.71 -1.91
CA ILE A 39 20.12 -19.32 -0.90
C ILE A 39 20.32 -20.47 0.09
N GLU A 40 19.25 -21.17 0.50
CA GLU A 40 19.37 -22.40 1.32
C GLU A 40 20.17 -23.52 0.63
N LYS A 41 20.27 -23.49 -0.71
CA LYS A 41 21.01 -24.47 -1.53
C LYS A 41 22.45 -24.06 -1.86
N ASN A 42 23.02 -23.05 -1.19
CA ASN A 42 24.43 -22.62 -1.34
C ASN A 42 24.84 -22.21 -2.77
N PHE A 43 23.96 -21.52 -3.53
CA PHE A 43 24.37 -20.91 -4.79
C PHE A 43 25.23 -19.66 -4.55
N SER A 44 26.35 -19.54 -5.25
CA SER A 44 27.19 -18.34 -5.16
C SER A 44 26.47 -17.14 -5.79
N LEU A 45 26.60 -15.96 -5.18
CA LEU A 45 26.10 -14.67 -5.70
C LEU A 45 26.42 -14.45 -7.18
N LYS A 46 27.56 -14.98 -7.64
CA LYS A 46 28.02 -14.92 -9.03
C LYS A 46 27.16 -15.77 -9.98
N GLN A 47 26.69 -16.94 -9.55
CA GLN A 47 25.81 -17.80 -10.35
C GLN A 47 24.39 -17.24 -10.44
N ILE A 48 23.89 -16.61 -9.37
CA ILE A 48 22.56 -15.95 -9.36
C ILE A 48 22.52 -14.80 -10.36
N ILE A 49 23.59 -14.01 -10.44
CA ILE A 49 23.74 -12.88 -11.38
C ILE A 49 24.00 -13.37 -12.83
N GLN A 50 24.70 -14.48 -13.02
CA GLN A 50 24.93 -15.06 -14.34
C GLN A 50 23.66 -15.68 -14.95
N ASP A 51 22.79 -16.26 -14.12
CA ASP A 51 21.52 -16.82 -14.57
C ASP A 51 20.45 -15.74 -14.84
N SER A 52 20.58 -14.53 -14.28
CA SER A 52 19.53 -13.50 -14.35
C SER A 52 19.50 -12.68 -15.65
N LYS A 53 20.47 -12.85 -16.58
CA LYS A 53 20.52 -12.15 -17.89
C LYS A 53 20.17 -10.64 -17.79
N GLU A 54 20.68 -9.96 -16.78
CA GLU A 54 20.27 -8.59 -16.41
C GLU A 54 20.67 -7.49 -17.41
N ASP A 55 21.55 -7.75 -18.37
CA ASP A 55 21.80 -6.82 -19.48
C ASP A 55 20.64 -6.76 -20.50
N PHE A 56 19.79 -7.79 -20.56
CA PHE A 56 18.69 -7.85 -21.52
C PHE A 56 17.48 -7.01 -21.08
N LEU A 57 17.26 -6.85 -19.77
CA LEU A 57 16.13 -6.08 -19.24
C LEU A 57 16.27 -4.59 -19.57
N PHE A 58 17.47 -4.04 -19.44
CA PHE A 58 17.76 -2.64 -19.77
C PHE A 58 17.57 -2.37 -21.28
N LEU A 59 18.07 -3.27 -22.13
CA LEU A 59 17.92 -3.17 -23.59
C LEU A 59 16.47 -3.38 -24.05
N LYS A 60 15.71 -4.28 -23.41
CA LYS A 60 14.29 -4.51 -23.69
C LYS A 60 13.43 -3.33 -23.24
N MET A 61 13.79 -2.65 -22.14
CA MET A 61 13.14 -1.42 -21.71
C MET A 61 13.33 -0.26 -22.68
N ILE A 62 14.46 -0.19 -23.37
CA ILE A 62 14.75 0.82 -24.41
C ILE A 62 14.09 0.45 -25.75
N LYS A 63 14.04 -0.84 -26.11
CA LYS A 63 13.47 -1.31 -27.39
C LYS A 63 11.94 -1.45 -27.39
N SER A 64 11.30 -1.73 -26.25
CA SER A 64 9.85 -2.03 -26.18
C SER A 64 8.99 -0.79 -25.93
N ASN A 65 9.22 0.28 -26.69
CA ASN A 65 8.23 1.35 -26.80
C ASN A 65 7.07 0.84 -27.67
N ILE A 66 5.83 1.03 -27.20
CA ILE A 66 4.55 0.95 -27.95
C ILE A 66 3.83 -0.42 -27.97
N GLU A 67 3.65 -1.10 -26.84
CA GLU A 67 2.49 -2.00 -26.70
C GLU A 67 1.77 -1.78 -25.36
N LYS A 68 0.45 -1.63 -25.42
CA LYS A 68 -0.45 -1.21 -24.34
C LYS A 68 -0.32 -2.16 -23.14
N ALA A 69 0.19 -1.66 -22.01
CA ALA A 69 0.10 -2.38 -20.75
C ALA A 69 -1.39 -2.58 -20.36
N PRO A 70 -1.81 -3.80 -19.99
CA PRO A 70 -3.19 -4.07 -19.65
C PRO A 70 -3.66 -3.23 -18.45
N ASN A 71 -4.89 -2.71 -18.55
CA ASN A 71 -5.60 -1.94 -17.52
C ASN A 71 -6.11 -2.88 -16.41
N GLU A 72 -5.20 -3.52 -15.69
CA GLU A 72 -5.61 -4.36 -14.56
C GLU A 72 -5.84 -3.47 -13.32
N LYS A 73 -7.08 -3.49 -12.85
CA LYS A 73 -7.59 -2.72 -11.69
C LYS A 73 -7.38 -3.52 -10.41
N ASP A 74 -7.16 -2.83 -9.29
CA ASP A 74 -7.27 -3.45 -7.97
C ASP A 74 -8.74 -3.67 -7.59
N ILE A 75 -8.99 -4.76 -6.88
CA ILE A 75 -10.27 -5.11 -6.29
C ILE A 75 -10.20 -4.75 -4.80
N PRO A 76 -10.96 -3.75 -4.33
CA PRO A 76 -10.96 -3.37 -2.92
C PRO A 76 -11.54 -4.49 -2.07
N ILE A 77 -10.90 -4.74 -0.92
CA ILE A 77 -11.34 -5.74 0.07
C ILE A 77 -11.68 -5.02 1.37
N TYR A 78 -10.72 -4.31 1.96
CA TYR A 78 -10.90 -3.65 3.26
C TYR A 78 -10.06 -2.38 3.35
N PHE A 79 -10.53 -1.41 4.11
CA PHE A 79 -9.80 -0.18 4.40
C PHE A 79 -9.91 0.17 5.89
N ILE A 80 -8.83 0.71 6.46
CA ILE A 80 -8.75 1.08 7.86
C ILE A 80 -7.87 2.33 8.07
N ILE A 81 -8.27 3.15 9.03
CA ILE A 81 -7.51 4.29 9.56
C ILE A 81 -7.26 4.01 11.03
N ILE A 82 -5.98 4.01 11.41
CA ILE A 82 -5.53 3.73 12.77
C ILE A 82 -4.81 4.96 13.28
N ASN A 83 -5.08 5.36 14.53
CA ASN A 83 -4.21 6.30 15.22
C ASN A 83 -2.94 5.54 15.65
N ASN A 84 -1.82 5.90 15.03
CA ASN A 84 -0.55 5.20 15.20
C ASN A 84 0.11 5.46 16.58
N ILE A 85 -0.41 6.43 17.37
CA ILE A 85 0.10 6.73 18.72
C ILE A 85 -0.46 5.74 19.74
N ASN A 86 -1.77 5.49 19.69
CA ASN A 86 -2.47 4.67 20.68
C ASN A 86 -2.99 3.33 20.11
N ALA A 87 -2.74 3.05 18.83
CA ALA A 87 -3.19 1.86 18.11
C ALA A 87 -4.73 1.72 18.00
N GLU A 88 -5.48 2.81 18.19
CA GLU A 88 -6.94 2.79 18.09
C GLU A 88 -7.43 2.81 16.65
N CYS A 89 -8.48 2.03 16.38
CA CYS A 89 -9.19 2.06 15.11
C CYS A 89 -10.10 3.29 15.06
N ILE A 90 -9.77 4.24 14.19
CA ILE A 90 -10.55 5.48 14.00
C ILE A 90 -11.69 5.25 13.00
N TYR A 91 -11.41 4.49 11.95
CA TYR A 91 -12.38 4.18 10.91
C TYR A 91 -12.02 2.87 10.24
N HIS A 92 -13.02 2.09 9.86
CA HIS A 92 -12.82 0.94 9.00
C HIS A 92 -14.01 0.70 8.09
N GLN A 93 -13.77 0.02 6.97
CA GLN A 93 -14.80 -0.34 6.02
C GLN A 93 -14.43 -1.61 5.26
N ALA A 94 -15.36 -2.56 5.24
CA ALA A 94 -15.31 -3.72 4.36
C ALA A 94 -16.04 -3.38 3.03
N PHE A 95 -15.37 -3.61 1.90
CA PHE A 95 -15.96 -3.39 0.56
C PHE A 95 -16.55 -4.66 -0.04
N LYS A 96 -16.27 -5.80 0.59
CA LYS A 96 -16.84 -7.11 0.26
C LYS A 96 -17.31 -7.76 1.55
N ASP A 97 -18.15 -8.78 1.41
CA ASP A 97 -18.56 -9.63 2.51
C ASP A 97 -17.34 -10.39 3.06
N ILE A 98 -16.69 -9.78 4.04
CA ILE A 98 -15.63 -10.37 4.84
C ILE A 98 -16.18 -10.32 6.26
N ASN A 99 -16.08 -11.44 7.00
CA ASN A 99 -16.51 -11.49 8.40
C ASN A 99 -15.50 -10.78 9.31
N ILE A 100 -15.25 -9.50 9.06
CA ILE A 100 -14.40 -8.65 9.90
C ILE A 100 -15.15 -7.36 10.19
N ASP A 101 -15.96 -7.43 11.25
CA ASP A 101 -16.67 -6.27 11.79
C ASP A 101 -15.89 -5.58 12.92
N ASP A 102 -14.82 -6.20 13.42
CA ASP A 102 -13.99 -5.65 14.50
C ASP A 102 -12.73 -4.97 13.95
N GLY A 103 -12.85 -3.67 13.67
CA GLY A 103 -11.71 -2.84 13.27
C GLY A 103 -10.60 -2.76 14.33
N SER A 104 -10.92 -2.90 15.62
CA SER A 104 -9.96 -2.86 16.72
C SER A 104 -9.01 -4.05 16.69
N LEU A 105 -9.51 -5.24 16.33
CA LEU A 105 -8.68 -6.43 16.18
C LEU A 105 -7.66 -6.27 15.05
N ILE A 106 -8.06 -5.72 13.90
CA ILE A 106 -7.14 -5.43 12.80
C ILE A 106 -6.14 -4.34 13.21
N ALA A 107 -6.61 -3.27 13.86
CA ALA A 107 -5.75 -2.18 14.29
C ALA A 107 -4.67 -2.67 15.26
N GLY A 108 -5.05 -3.50 16.23
CA GLY A 108 -4.13 -4.13 17.18
C GLY A 108 -3.09 -5.01 16.47
N TYR A 109 -3.53 -5.85 15.53
CA TYR A 109 -2.64 -6.70 14.73
C TYR A 109 -1.61 -5.90 13.93
N ILE A 110 -2.06 -4.91 13.15
CA ILE A 110 -1.18 -4.06 12.33
C ILE A 110 -0.18 -3.30 13.22
N SER A 111 -0.65 -2.76 14.34
CA SER A 111 0.18 -1.99 15.27
C SER A 111 1.23 -2.86 15.94
N ALA A 112 0.87 -4.06 16.40
CA ALA A 112 1.79 -5.02 17.00
C ALA A 112 2.90 -5.42 16.03
N ILE A 113 2.56 -5.71 14.77
CA ILE A 113 3.56 -6.05 13.74
C ILE A 113 4.47 -4.86 13.46
N ASN A 114 3.95 -3.63 13.39
CA ASN A 114 4.76 -2.44 13.15
C ASN A 114 5.72 -2.15 14.32
N ILE A 115 5.28 -2.32 15.57
CA ILE A 115 6.12 -2.19 16.77
C ILE A 115 7.20 -3.27 16.77
N PHE A 116 6.80 -4.53 16.60
CA PHE A 116 7.73 -5.65 16.53
C PHE A 116 8.77 -5.45 15.43
N GLY A 117 8.36 -5.00 14.25
CA GLY A 117 9.26 -4.74 13.13
C GLY A 117 10.32 -3.66 13.43
N LYS A 118 9.95 -2.62 14.19
CA LYS A 118 10.89 -1.60 14.64
C LYS A 118 11.87 -2.14 15.67
N GLU A 119 11.38 -2.90 16.64
CA GLU A 119 12.20 -3.44 17.74
C GLU A 119 13.12 -4.57 17.27
N ALA A 120 12.57 -5.59 16.61
CA ALA A 120 13.29 -6.80 16.22
C ALA A 120 14.36 -6.54 15.15
N PHE A 121 14.08 -5.63 14.21
CA PHE A 121 14.98 -5.41 13.07
C PHE A 121 15.80 -4.12 13.16
N SER A 122 15.67 -3.35 14.26
CA SER A 122 16.35 -2.05 14.45
C SER A 122 16.24 -1.11 13.23
N SER A 123 15.18 -1.31 12.44
CA SER A 123 15.03 -0.67 11.15
C SER A 123 14.33 0.68 11.35
N LYS A 124 14.85 1.74 10.71
CA LYS A 124 14.21 3.07 10.71
C LYS A 124 12.95 3.11 9.81
N GLY A 125 12.43 1.96 9.40
CA GLY A 125 11.31 1.83 8.48
C GLY A 125 10.04 1.35 9.19
N SER A 126 8.90 1.67 8.59
CA SER A 126 7.62 1.00 8.87
C SER A 126 7.45 -0.18 7.94
N ILE A 127 6.58 -1.11 8.33
CA ILE A 127 6.08 -2.12 7.40
C ILE A 127 5.16 -1.41 6.43
N ASP A 128 5.56 -1.36 5.15
CA ASP A 128 4.81 -0.63 4.11
C ASP A 128 3.85 -1.54 3.36
N ARG A 129 4.10 -2.86 3.33
CA ARG A 129 3.26 -3.84 2.63
C ARG A 129 3.27 -5.18 3.34
N ILE A 130 2.14 -5.86 3.33
CA ILE A 130 1.95 -7.23 3.82
C ILE A 130 1.26 -8.02 2.72
N LYS A 131 1.72 -9.24 2.45
CA LYS A 131 1.10 -10.16 1.48
C LYS A 131 0.64 -11.42 2.20
N HIS A 132 -0.58 -11.87 1.90
CA HIS A 132 -1.11 -13.14 2.36
C HIS A 132 -1.96 -13.78 1.25
N GLY A 133 -1.40 -14.78 0.56
CA GLY A 133 -2.01 -15.35 -0.64
C GLY A 133 -2.23 -14.29 -1.72
N ASP A 134 -3.47 -14.18 -2.21
CA ASP A 134 -3.87 -13.19 -3.21
C ASP A 134 -4.14 -11.78 -2.63
N TYR A 135 -4.14 -11.67 -1.30
CA TYR A 135 -4.43 -10.42 -0.61
C TYR A 135 -3.14 -9.65 -0.37
N LEU A 136 -3.17 -8.38 -0.77
CA LEU A 136 -2.10 -7.42 -0.55
C LEU A 136 -2.64 -6.33 0.36
N THR A 137 -1.84 -5.96 1.35
CA THR A 137 -2.09 -4.81 2.21
C THR A 137 -1.01 -3.78 1.95
N ILE A 138 -1.39 -2.53 1.68
CA ILE A 138 -0.48 -1.39 1.75
C ILE A 138 -0.75 -0.66 3.05
N LEU A 139 0.32 -0.35 3.77
CA LEU A 139 0.31 0.48 4.95
C LEU A 139 1.03 1.79 4.62
N GLN A 140 0.39 2.91 4.96
CA GLN A 140 0.94 4.23 4.71
C GLN A 140 0.78 5.09 5.96
N LEU A 141 1.90 5.44 6.58
CA LEU A 141 1.93 6.41 7.68
C LEU A 141 1.88 7.83 7.11
N LYS A 142 0.94 8.64 7.58
CA LYS A 142 0.83 10.06 7.28
C LYS A 142 0.45 10.80 8.55
N GLU A 143 1.37 11.65 9.02
CA GLU A 143 1.25 12.32 10.33
C GLU A 143 1.10 11.26 11.43
N GLU A 144 0.03 11.33 12.22
CA GLU A 144 -0.24 10.42 13.33
C GLU A 144 -1.10 9.22 12.90
N PHE A 145 -1.47 9.13 11.63
CA PHE A 145 -2.40 8.12 11.12
C PHE A 145 -1.71 7.07 10.27
N LEU A 146 -2.02 5.81 10.55
CA LEU A 146 -1.66 4.69 9.72
C LEU A 146 -2.86 4.27 8.89
N PHE A 147 -2.73 4.41 7.56
CA PHE A 147 -3.74 4.00 6.60
C PHE A 147 -3.44 2.60 6.09
N GLY A 148 -4.38 1.68 6.27
CA GLY A 148 -4.30 0.32 5.76
C GLY A 148 -5.30 0.09 4.62
N TYR A 149 -4.83 -0.42 3.49
CA TYR A 149 -5.68 -0.79 2.37
C TYR A 149 -5.39 -2.21 1.92
N VAL A 150 -6.39 -3.09 2.06
CA VAL A 150 -6.38 -4.49 1.63
C VAL A 150 -7.06 -4.62 0.28
N TYR A 151 -6.41 -5.26 -0.67
CA TYR A 151 -6.89 -5.41 -2.04
C TYR A 151 -6.38 -6.70 -2.68
N LYS A 152 -7.00 -7.07 -3.81
CA LYS A 152 -6.43 -8.03 -4.77
C LYS A 152 -6.04 -7.31 -6.05
N GLY A 153 -4.98 -7.75 -6.73
CA GLY A 153 -4.55 -7.17 -8.01
C GLY A 153 -3.38 -6.19 -7.88
N HIS A 154 -3.36 -5.14 -8.71
CA HIS A 154 -2.15 -4.31 -8.91
C HIS A 154 -1.92 -3.26 -7.82
N THR A 155 -0.75 -3.34 -7.19
CA THR A 155 -0.25 -2.38 -6.18
C THR A 155 -0.27 -0.94 -6.69
N TYR A 156 0.08 -0.69 -7.95
CA TYR A 156 0.08 0.67 -8.48
C TYR A 156 -1.31 1.32 -8.42
N SER A 157 -2.36 0.58 -8.78
CA SER A 157 -3.74 1.07 -8.75
C SER A 157 -4.17 1.32 -7.30
N ALA A 158 -3.86 0.39 -6.41
CA ALA A 158 -4.14 0.50 -4.99
C ALA A 158 -3.44 1.69 -4.32
N MET A 159 -2.13 1.87 -4.53
CA MET A 159 -1.37 3.02 -4.05
C MET A 159 -1.93 4.33 -4.60
N SER A 160 -2.35 4.37 -5.87
CA SER A 160 -2.93 5.58 -6.47
C SER A 160 -4.24 5.95 -5.78
N LYS A 161 -5.14 4.98 -5.55
CA LYS A 161 -6.39 5.19 -4.81
C LYS A 161 -6.13 5.63 -3.37
N LEU A 162 -5.22 4.95 -2.65
CA LEU A 162 -4.88 5.28 -1.27
C LEU A 162 -4.33 6.71 -1.14
N ASN A 163 -3.37 7.11 -1.99
CA ASN A 163 -2.84 8.47 -1.98
C ASN A 163 -3.91 9.52 -2.31
N LYS A 164 -4.81 9.21 -3.27
CA LYS A 164 -5.93 10.07 -3.61
C LYS A 164 -6.92 10.22 -2.46
N PHE A 165 -7.20 9.13 -1.74
CA PHE A 165 -8.05 9.15 -0.56
C PHE A 165 -7.43 10.03 0.53
N ILE A 166 -6.17 9.78 0.92
CA ILE A 166 -5.45 10.55 1.94
C ILE A 166 -5.44 12.04 1.58
N GLY A 167 -5.10 12.38 0.33
CA GLY A 167 -5.08 13.77 -0.11
C GLY A 167 -6.45 14.46 -0.05
N LYS A 168 -7.53 13.76 -0.40
CA LYS A 168 -8.89 14.29 -0.27
C LYS A 168 -9.34 14.42 1.19
N LEU A 169 -8.97 13.46 2.04
CA LEU A 169 -9.28 13.48 3.46
C LEU A 169 -8.59 14.65 4.18
N SER A 170 -7.31 14.89 3.87
CA SER A 170 -6.58 16.06 4.38
C SER A 170 -7.23 17.38 3.96
N ASN A 171 -7.77 17.46 2.74
CA ASN A 171 -8.48 18.65 2.27
C ASN A 171 -9.85 18.82 2.95
N LEU A 172 -10.60 17.72 3.12
CA LEU A 172 -11.91 17.74 3.77
C LEU A 172 -11.83 18.25 5.22
N THR A 173 -10.79 17.83 5.93
CA THR A 173 -10.58 18.13 7.35
C THR A 173 -9.74 19.38 7.58
N ASN A 174 -9.29 20.05 6.51
CA ASN A 174 -8.21 21.06 6.48
C ASN A 174 -6.83 20.56 6.98
N ASN A 175 -6.80 19.56 7.86
CA ASN A 175 -5.62 18.88 8.38
C ASN A 175 -6.07 17.55 9.03
N LEU A 176 -5.31 16.46 8.86
CA LEU A 176 -5.65 15.18 9.48
C LEU A 176 -5.64 15.24 11.01
N HIS A 177 -4.82 16.10 11.61
CA HIS A 177 -4.80 16.30 13.07
C HIS A 177 -6.16 16.72 13.64
N ASN A 178 -7.03 17.38 12.85
CA ASN A 178 -8.38 17.72 13.30
C ASN A 178 -9.24 16.47 13.57
N ILE A 179 -8.97 15.36 12.86
CA ILE A 179 -9.61 14.07 13.11
C ILE A 179 -9.25 13.58 14.52
N THR A 180 -7.99 13.72 14.95
CA THR A 180 -7.55 13.36 16.30
C THR A 180 -8.30 14.20 17.34
N LEU A 181 -8.35 15.52 17.14
CA LEU A 181 -9.03 16.43 18.08
C LEU A 181 -10.53 16.13 18.20
N ASP A 182 -11.20 15.85 17.09
CA ASP A 182 -12.63 15.53 17.10
C ASP A 182 -12.90 14.17 17.75
N TYR A 183 -12.03 13.19 17.52
CA TYR A 183 -12.12 11.87 18.15
C TYR A 183 -11.84 11.93 19.66
N GLU A 184 -10.75 12.60 20.09
CA GLU A 184 -10.41 12.74 21.52
C GLU A 184 -11.50 13.47 22.32
N ARG A 185 -12.19 14.43 21.70
CA ARG A 185 -13.27 15.18 22.35
C ARG A 185 -14.52 14.34 22.57
N ASN A 186 -14.86 13.49 21.62
CA ASN A 186 -16.14 12.78 21.59
C ASN A 186 -16.00 11.28 21.90
N LEU A 187 -14.77 10.77 22.03
CA LEU A 187 -14.40 9.36 22.09
C LEU A 187 -14.82 8.53 20.86
N GLU A 188 -15.41 9.20 19.87
CA GLU A 188 -15.90 8.64 18.60
C GLU A 188 -15.79 9.73 17.53
N LEU A 189 -15.80 9.33 16.25
CA LEU A 189 -15.90 10.30 15.17
C LEU A 189 -17.30 10.92 15.14
N PRO A 190 -17.44 12.25 14.99
CA PRO A 190 -18.72 12.87 14.73
C PRO A 190 -19.42 12.20 13.54
N GLU A 191 -20.71 11.89 13.65
CA GLU A 191 -21.48 11.16 12.63
C GLU A 191 -21.37 11.83 11.24
N GLU A 192 -21.38 13.17 11.19
CA GLU A 192 -21.20 13.92 9.96
C GLU A 192 -19.84 13.62 9.30
N LEU A 193 -18.76 13.62 10.08
CA LEU A 193 -17.42 13.34 9.59
C LEU A 193 -17.28 11.86 9.18
N HIS A 194 -17.87 10.95 9.97
CA HIS A 194 -17.91 9.52 9.63
C HIS A 194 -18.57 9.28 8.26
N ASN A 195 -19.75 9.85 8.03
CA ASN A 195 -20.48 9.76 6.76
C ASN A 195 -19.69 10.37 5.59
N GLN A 196 -18.98 11.49 5.81
CA GLN A 196 -18.13 12.08 4.79
C GLN A 196 -16.92 11.20 4.43
N ILE A 197 -16.32 10.54 5.43
CA ILE A 197 -15.22 9.58 5.24
C ILE A 197 -15.70 8.36 4.45
N GLU A 198 -16.88 7.82 4.79
CA GLU A 198 -17.48 6.68 4.11
C GLU A 198 -17.76 7.00 2.63
N GLN A 199 -18.44 8.12 2.35
CA GLN A 199 -18.67 8.56 0.98
C GLN A 199 -17.37 8.77 0.21
N LEU A 200 -16.34 9.30 0.88
CA LEU A 200 -15.04 9.51 0.27
C LEU A 200 -14.35 8.17 -0.07
N ALA A 201 -14.47 7.18 0.81
CA ALA A 201 -13.92 5.84 0.63
C ALA A 201 -14.61 5.14 -0.54
N ASP A 202 -15.93 5.11 -0.59
CA ASP A 202 -16.70 4.56 -1.71
C ASP A 202 -16.31 5.22 -3.04
N ASN A 203 -16.26 6.55 -3.07
CA ASN A 203 -15.90 7.31 -4.26
C ASN A 203 -14.47 7.09 -4.73
N THR A 204 -13.60 6.56 -3.87
CA THR A 204 -12.18 6.36 -4.17
C THR A 204 -11.87 4.91 -4.50
N PHE A 205 -12.44 3.96 -3.76
CA PHE A 205 -12.11 2.54 -3.85
C PHE A 205 -13.06 1.76 -4.75
N LEU A 206 -14.36 2.05 -4.70
CA LEU A 206 -15.40 1.34 -5.47
C LEU A 206 -15.63 1.90 -6.87
N ILE A 207 -15.24 3.16 -7.17
CA ILE A 207 -15.40 3.72 -8.51
C ILE A 207 -14.44 3.03 -9.50
N SER A 208 -14.92 1.96 -10.12
CA SER A 208 -14.51 1.59 -11.46
C SER A 208 -15.09 2.65 -12.39
N LYS A 209 -14.29 3.66 -12.79
CA LYS A 209 -14.78 4.64 -13.77
C LYS A 209 -15.30 3.88 -15.01
N ARG A 210 -16.62 3.96 -15.22
CA ARG A 210 -17.24 3.99 -16.54
C ARG A 210 -16.79 5.30 -17.19
N THR A 211 -15.73 5.24 -17.97
CA THR A 211 -15.37 6.16 -19.06
C THR A 211 -14.36 5.45 -19.91
#